data_AF-A0A8X6M5M2-F1
#
_entry.id   AF-A0A8X6M5M2-F1
#
_cell.length_a   1.000
_cell.length_b   1.000
_cell.length_c   1.000
_cell.angle_alpha   90.00
_cell.angle_beta   90.00
_cell.angle_gamma   90.00
#
_symmetry.space_group_name_H-M   'P 1'
#
loop_
_entity.id
_entity.type
_entity.pdbx_description
1 polymer ?
#
loop_
_entity_poly.entity_id
_entity_poly.type
_entity_poly.pdbx_seq_one_letter_code
_entity_poly.pdbx_strand_id
1 'polypeptide(L)'
;MSTFENKSYIAAQKLINMFSHKDNKAPDSSFIPLERFSVIKMLMDIKSMMNWDFNFKEFQDLICNAPDLQIDVLWNLHVLQILPLDVYLQKLYTQNTYRDFMQTVSNLCLMDCCKNDATAFVQTGILSYFISKAYGGTREEIEKICASVVRAVFRDLCFLRKGDITEGRMATFFSLWKCGLLERKSLHEFCNFALQQFMKEPIITIVEAIAVQENCKNLEEPFHLTPVIEKIVKTLKSDTVASLLLDVKSGDISNWENYVVVLDVFIKTHKEVSVSISEYVSELIKSSFQCSNQSNLEKVLLIGRQVALNSCELFPVAYKKWLMTHFKDCLNMKNAQAFTFFIQVMSYLIPYERNVDIVKIGLERFFNVPQECQSIYNDYITLLKTRIQDLEPHSLPEEIINKLLFLYADSGKIPAYIMEISFMRKHYFLNEFLPVLLTPRVVPTFPDVREKFIEELYSKGKIPSVMFQKYRTACNEEQQKLLAGMTAECFTDEDS
;
A
#
# COMPACT_ATOMS: atom_id res chain seq x y z
N MET A 1 36.62 40.37 -44.91
CA MET A 1 35.33 40.63 -44.25
C MET A 1 35.14 39.53 -43.21
N SER A 2 35.87 39.67 -42.11
CA SER A 2 35.32 39.91 -40.77
C SER A 2 34.51 38.72 -40.26
N THR A 3 35.19 37.90 -39.47
CA THR A 3 34.68 36.94 -38.48
C THR A 3 33.67 37.62 -37.54
N PHE A 4 32.46 37.87 -38.03
CA PHE A 4 31.32 38.02 -37.13
C PHE A 4 31.04 36.62 -36.59
N GLU A 5 31.59 36.35 -35.43
CA GLU A 5 31.27 35.20 -34.62
C GLU A 5 29.74 35.07 -34.55
N ASN A 6 29.23 33.94 -35.05
CA ASN A 6 27.81 33.71 -35.16
C ASN A 6 27.21 33.58 -33.75
N LYS A 7 26.55 34.65 -33.29
CA LYS A 7 26.10 34.80 -31.90
C LYS A 7 25.12 33.70 -31.47
N SER A 8 24.28 33.21 -32.39
CA SER A 8 23.37 32.07 -32.16
C SER A 8 24.14 30.78 -31.89
N TYR A 9 25.17 30.50 -32.69
CA TYR A 9 26.04 29.33 -32.53
C TYR A 9 26.78 29.35 -31.19
N ILE A 10 27.40 30.49 -30.83
CA ILE A 10 28.13 30.62 -29.56
C ILE A 10 27.18 30.47 -28.37
N ALA A 11 26.01 31.10 -28.42
CA ALA A 11 25.01 30.99 -27.36
C ALA A 11 24.54 29.54 -27.17
N ALA A 12 24.22 28.83 -28.27
CA ALA A 12 23.82 27.43 -28.22
C ALA A 12 24.95 26.53 -27.70
N GLN A 13 26.18 26.68 -28.21
CA GLN A 13 27.31 25.87 -27.80
C GLN A 13 27.68 26.09 -26.33
N LYS A 14 27.58 27.34 -25.85
CA LYS A 14 27.81 27.66 -24.43
C LYS A 14 26.78 26.98 -23.53
N LEU A 15 25.49 27.02 -23.90
CA LEU A 15 24.44 26.31 -23.18
C LEU A 15 24.67 24.79 -23.19
N ILE A 16 24.96 24.21 -24.36
CA ILE A 16 25.16 22.77 -24.49
C ILE A 16 26.38 22.31 -23.69
N ASN A 17 27.51 23.01 -23.78
CA ASN A 17 28.72 22.64 -23.04
C ASN A 17 28.55 22.72 -21.53
N MET A 18 27.77 23.70 -21.05
CA MET A 18 27.59 23.87 -19.61
C MET A 18 26.55 22.92 -19.01
N PHE A 19 25.59 22.45 -19.81
CA PHE A 19 24.42 21.73 -19.29
C PHE A 19 24.16 20.39 -19.99
N SER A 20 25.14 19.87 -20.73
CA SER A 20 25.14 18.50 -21.26
C SER A 20 25.73 17.53 -20.22
N HIS A 21 25.13 16.36 -20.08
CA HIS A 21 25.57 15.31 -19.13
C HIS A 21 26.97 14.69 -19.39
N LYS A 22 27.72 15.13 -20.42
CA LYS A 22 28.98 14.50 -20.83
C LYS A 22 30.16 14.63 -19.85
N ASP A 23 30.14 15.57 -18.89
CA ASP A 23 31.26 15.81 -17.98
C ASP A 23 31.06 15.32 -16.52
N ASN A 24 29.91 14.74 -16.17
CA ASN A 24 29.68 14.20 -14.82
C ASN A 24 30.02 12.70 -14.75
N LYS A 25 31.31 12.38 -14.56
CA LYS A 25 31.78 11.03 -14.21
C LYS A 25 31.44 10.68 -12.76
N ALA A 26 30.23 10.16 -12.50
CA ALA A 26 29.94 9.19 -11.42
C ALA A 26 28.50 8.67 -11.54
N PRO A 27 28.23 7.38 -11.29
CA PRO A 27 26.87 6.82 -11.19
C PRO A 27 26.27 6.98 -9.78
N ASP A 28 26.70 8.01 -9.02
CA ASP A 28 26.06 8.36 -7.76
C ASP A 28 25.06 9.50 -7.97
N SER A 29 23.80 9.10 -7.82
CA SER A 29 22.55 9.83 -7.62
C SER A 29 22.61 11.18 -6.91
N SER A 30 23.21 12.20 -7.51
CA SER A 30 22.93 13.59 -7.17
C SER A 30 22.70 14.39 -8.44
N PHE A 31 21.42 14.62 -8.74
CA PHE A 31 21.03 15.76 -9.55
C PHE A 31 21.47 17.00 -8.77
N ILE A 32 22.61 17.59 -9.12
CA ILE A 32 23.09 18.80 -8.46
C ILE A 32 22.14 19.91 -8.89
N PRO A 33 21.37 20.53 -7.98
CA PRO A 33 20.56 21.67 -8.34
C PRO A 33 21.50 22.76 -8.83
N LEU A 34 21.37 23.13 -10.10
CA LEU A 34 22.12 24.22 -10.70
C LEU A 34 21.98 25.47 -9.82
N GLU A 35 23.05 26.26 -9.68
CA GLU A 35 22.94 27.61 -9.12
C GLU A 35 22.04 28.45 -10.05
N ARG A 36 20.73 28.41 -9.79
CA ARG A 36 19.66 28.94 -10.65
C ARG A 36 19.93 30.38 -11.11
N PHE A 37 20.62 31.17 -10.30
CA PHE A 37 20.98 32.54 -10.61
C PHE A 37 21.92 32.67 -11.81
N SER A 38 22.91 31.79 -11.95
CA SER A 38 23.86 31.82 -13.07
C SER A 38 23.20 31.40 -14.39
N VAL A 39 22.32 30.39 -14.33
CA VAL A 39 21.54 29.89 -15.48
C VAL A 39 20.53 30.93 -15.96
N ILE A 40 19.71 31.47 -15.05
CA ILE A 40 18.70 32.48 -15.41
C ILE A 40 19.36 33.72 -16.00
N LYS A 41 20.47 34.19 -15.40
CA LYS A 41 21.21 35.35 -15.93
C LYS A 41 21.71 35.08 -17.34
N MET A 42 22.31 33.91 -17.60
CA MET A 42 22.75 33.53 -18.94
C MET A 42 21.59 33.49 -19.94
N LEU A 43 20.45 32.93 -19.55
CA LEU A 43 19.28 32.87 -20.43
C LEU A 43 18.69 34.26 -20.69
N MET A 44 18.72 35.16 -19.71
CA MET A 44 18.34 36.56 -19.90
C MET A 44 19.30 37.28 -20.85
N ASP A 45 20.61 37.02 -20.75
CA ASP A 45 21.60 37.54 -21.69
C ASP A 45 21.30 37.05 -23.12
N ILE A 46 21.04 35.74 -23.30
CA ILE A 46 20.64 35.17 -24.59
C ILE A 46 19.37 35.83 -25.12
N LYS A 47 18.34 35.99 -24.27
CA LYS A 47 17.10 36.68 -24.63
C LYS A 47 17.35 38.12 -25.08
N SER A 48 18.27 38.84 -24.43
CA SER A 48 18.64 40.20 -24.84
C SER A 48 19.36 40.22 -26.19
N MET A 49 20.19 39.21 -26.48
CA MET A 49 20.92 39.05 -27.74
C MET A 49 19.99 38.74 -28.92
N MET A 50 18.84 38.12 -28.68
CA MET A 50 17.87 37.82 -29.74
C MET A 50 17.35 39.06 -30.49
N ASN A 51 17.47 40.24 -29.89
CA ASN A 51 17.06 41.50 -30.53
C ASN A 51 18.06 42.01 -31.60
N TRP A 52 19.23 41.37 -31.76
CA TRP A 52 20.32 41.86 -32.63
C TRP A 52 21.04 40.72 -33.38
N ASP A 53 20.74 40.57 -34.68
CA ASP A 53 21.47 39.69 -35.61
C ASP A 53 21.58 38.21 -35.14
N PHE A 54 20.51 37.70 -34.51
CA PHE A 54 20.46 36.36 -33.94
C PHE A 54 19.74 35.39 -34.89
N ASN A 55 20.44 34.38 -35.39
CA ASN A 55 19.83 33.33 -36.20
C ASN A 55 19.10 32.32 -35.31
N PHE A 56 17.79 32.56 -35.11
CA PHE A 56 16.96 31.71 -34.25
C PHE A 56 16.85 30.28 -34.77
N LYS A 57 16.78 30.07 -36.09
CA LYS A 57 16.65 28.74 -36.69
C LYS A 57 17.88 27.88 -36.40
N GLU A 58 19.06 28.46 -36.54
CA GLU A 58 20.32 27.78 -36.22
C GLU A 58 20.45 27.49 -34.73
N PHE A 59 20.09 28.44 -33.85
CA PHE A 59 20.04 28.21 -32.41
C PHE A 59 19.10 27.03 -32.08
N GLN A 60 17.89 27.03 -32.64
CA GLN A 60 16.91 25.97 -32.47
C GLN A 60 17.46 24.62 -32.95
N ASP A 61 18.05 24.56 -34.15
CA ASP A 61 18.59 23.32 -34.70
C ASP A 61 19.73 22.77 -33.82
N LEU A 62 20.60 23.62 -33.27
CA LEU A 62 21.67 23.19 -32.36
C LEU A 62 21.12 22.64 -31.03
N ILE A 63 20.17 23.35 -30.42
CA ILE A 63 19.55 22.91 -29.16
C ILE A 63 18.75 21.62 -29.35
N CYS A 64 17.96 21.52 -30.42
CA CYS A 64 17.14 20.33 -30.71
C CYS A 64 17.98 19.10 -31.12
N ASN A 65 19.25 19.28 -31.48
CA ASN A 65 20.19 18.19 -31.77
C ASN A 65 21.11 17.87 -30.59
N ALA A 66 20.87 18.45 -29.41
CA ALA A 66 21.61 18.18 -28.18
C ALA A 66 20.80 17.27 -27.22
N PRO A 67 20.85 15.93 -27.37
CA PRO A 67 20.00 15.02 -26.62
C PRO A 67 20.30 15.00 -25.11
N ASP A 68 21.51 15.42 -24.72
CA ASP A 68 21.98 15.40 -23.34
C ASP A 68 21.65 16.69 -22.57
N LEU A 69 20.91 17.63 -23.18
CA LEU A 69 20.58 18.90 -22.54
C LEU A 69 19.56 18.68 -21.42
N GLN A 70 19.87 19.19 -20.22
CA GLN A 70 19.00 19.06 -19.06
C GLN A 70 17.61 19.66 -19.28
N ILE A 71 16.57 18.92 -18.87
CA ILE A 71 15.17 19.32 -18.98
C ILE A 71 14.86 20.63 -18.25
N ASP A 72 15.52 20.93 -17.14
CA ASP A 72 15.34 22.19 -16.41
C ASP A 72 15.77 23.40 -17.26
N VAL A 73 16.79 23.25 -18.10
CA VAL A 73 17.24 24.29 -19.01
C VAL A 73 16.21 24.48 -20.13
N LEU A 74 15.70 23.39 -20.71
CA LEU A 74 14.61 23.43 -21.69
C LEU A 74 13.36 24.11 -21.13
N TRP A 75 13.01 23.83 -19.87
CA TRP A 75 11.90 24.48 -19.19
C TRP A 75 12.14 25.98 -19.00
N ASN A 76 13.34 26.39 -18.57
CA ASN A 76 13.64 27.81 -18.42
C ASN A 76 13.67 28.54 -19.77
N LEU A 77 14.15 27.91 -20.85
CA LEU A 77 14.05 28.45 -22.22
C LEU A 77 12.59 28.69 -22.62
N HIS A 78 11.69 27.75 -22.28
CA HIS A 78 10.25 27.88 -22.53
C HIS A 78 9.62 29.02 -21.72
N VAL A 79 9.84 29.04 -20.39
CA VAL A 79 9.29 30.07 -19.48
C VAL A 79 9.77 31.47 -19.88
N LEU A 80 11.03 31.60 -20.29
CA LEU A 80 11.59 32.86 -20.76
C LEU A 80 11.19 33.22 -22.20
N GLN A 81 10.37 32.41 -22.87
CA GLN A 81 9.92 32.61 -24.25
C GLN A 81 11.08 32.70 -25.25
N ILE A 82 12.18 31.98 -24.98
CA ILE A 82 13.34 31.88 -25.88
C ILE A 82 13.08 30.77 -26.88
N LEU A 83 12.79 29.55 -26.40
CA LEU A 83 12.47 28.39 -27.24
C LEU A 83 11.24 27.67 -26.66
N PRO A 84 10.10 27.62 -27.37
CA PRO A 84 8.93 26.88 -26.91
C PRO A 84 9.23 25.38 -26.80
N LEU A 85 8.79 24.75 -25.69
CA LEU A 85 9.02 23.32 -25.48
C LEU A 85 8.36 22.45 -26.58
N ASP A 86 7.24 22.90 -27.14
CA ASP A 86 6.55 22.26 -28.26
C ASP A 86 7.47 22.01 -29.47
N VAL A 87 8.36 22.96 -29.77
CA VAL A 87 9.30 22.87 -30.90
C VAL A 87 10.32 21.75 -30.67
N TYR A 88 10.79 21.60 -29.43
CA TYR A 88 11.69 20.51 -29.06
C TYR A 88 10.99 19.15 -29.08
N LEU A 89 9.76 19.08 -28.55
CA LEU A 89 8.95 17.85 -28.53
C LEU A 89 8.63 17.36 -29.95
N GLN A 90 8.31 18.27 -30.88
CA GLN A 90 8.04 17.91 -32.28
C GLN A 90 9.27 17.27 -32.95
N LYS A 91 10.47 17.73 -32.61
CA LYS A 91 11.72 17.11 -33.09
C LYS A 91 11.90 15.70 -32.53
N LEU A 92 11.76 15.53 -31.21
CA LEU A 92 11.87 14.23 -30.55
C LEU A 92 10.87 13.21 -31.11
N TYR A 93 9.67 13.67 -31.46
CA TYR A 93 8.66 12.84 -32.10
C TYR A 93 9.10 12.37 -33.49
N THR A 94 9.56 13.30 -34.34
CA THR A 94 10.00 13.00 -35.71
C THR A 94 11.19 12.04 -35.72
N GLN A 95 12.05 12.12 -34.70
CA GLN A 95 13.21 11.24 -34.53
C GLN A 95 12.91 9.95 -33.76
N ASN A 96 11.71 9.79 -33.20
CA ASN A 96 11.30 8.66 -32.35
C ASN A 96 12.22 8.44 -31.12
N THR A 97 12.77 9.53 -30.56
CA THR A 97 13.74 9.51 -29.43
C THR A 97 13.11 9.95 -28.09
N TYR A 98 11.79 10.09 -28.02
CA TYR A 98 11.10 10.63 -26.84
C TYR A 98 11.06 9.66 -25.63
N ARG A 99 11.53 8.41 -25.76
CA ARG A 99 11.56 7.44 -24.64
C ARG A 99 12.50 7.86 -23.51
N ASP A 100 13.74 8.19 -23.84
CA ASP A 100 14.74 8.61 -22.86
C ASP A 100 14.36 9.96 -22.23
N PHE A 101 13.71 10.81 -23.03
CA PHE A 101 13.10 12.05 -22.56
C PHE A 101 12.01 11.79 -21.52
N MET A 102 11.08 10.85 -21.76
CA MET A 102 10.05 10.49 -20.77
C MET A 102 10.68 10.04 -19.44
N GLN A 103 11.70 9.19 -19.49
CA GLN A 103 12.39 8.73 -18.27
C GLN A 103 13.08 9.89 -17.54
N THR A 104 13.68 10.82 -18.27
CA THR A 104 14.31 12.02 -17.70
C THR A 104 13.28 12.90 -16.98
N VAL A 105 12.10 13.11 -17.59
CA VAL A 105 11.01 13.87 -16.97
C VAL A 105 10.45 13.14 -15.74
N SER A 106 10.24 11.81 -15.80
CA SER A 106 9.85 11.00 -14.65
C SER A 106 10.82 11.16 -13.47
N ASN A 107 12.11 10.98 -13.73
CA ASN A 107 13.15 11.07 -12.72
C ASN A 107 13.20 12.47 -12.08
N LEU A 108 13.04 13.53 -12.88
CA LEU A 108 12.96 14.89 -12.36
C LEU A 108 11.73 15.09 -11.47
N CYS A 109 10.54 14.72 -11.97
CA CYS A 109 9.27 14.93 -11.26
C CYS A 109 9.13 14.11 -9.97
N LEU A 110 9.87 12.99 -9.85
CA LEU A 110 9.88 12.11 -8.68
C LEU A 110 11.13 12.29 -7.81
N MET A 111 11.96 13.30 -8.09
CA MET A 111 13.09 13.64 -7.25
C MET A 111 12.62 14.31 -5.96
N ASP A 112 13.24 13.93 -4.84
CA ASP A 112 12.94 14.52 -3.54
C ASP A 112 13.38 15.98 -3.47
N CYS A 113 12.40 16.90 -3.40
CA CYS A 113 12.63 18.34 -3.39
C CYS A 113 12.45 19.01 -2.02
N CYS A 114 12.38 18.25 -0.90
CA CYS A 114 12.08 18.78 0.46
C CYS A 114 12.93 19.98 0.92
N LYS A 115 14.05 20.27 0.25
CA LYS A 115 14.99 21.33 0.64
C LYS A 115 15.25 22.37 -0.46
N ASN A 116 14.54 22.33 -1.58
CA ASN A 116 14.81 23.21 -2.72
C ASN A 116 13.54 23.70 -3.43
N ASP A 117 13.05 24.87 -3.02
CA ASP A 117 11.88 25.55 -3.61
C ASP A 117 12.05 25.81 -5.12
N ALA A 118 13.29 26.02 -5.58
CA ALA A 118 13.54 26.21 -7.00
C ALA A 118 13.29 24.94 -7.82
N THR A 119 13.75 23.79 -7.33
CA THR A 119 13.49 22.49 -7.97
C THR A 119 12.00 22.17 -7.94
N ALA A 120 11.33 22.40 -6.82
CA ALA A 120 9.88 22.19 -6.70
C ALA A 120 9.07 23.03 -7.69
N PHE A 121 9.47 24.29 -7.93
CA PHE A 121 8.85 25.16 -8.94
C PHE A 121 9.01 24.60 -10.35
N VAL A 122 10.21 24.15 -10.72
CA VAL A 122 10.49 23.59 -12.05
C VAL A 122 9.71 22.30 -12.27
N GLN A 123 9.77 21.36 -11.32
CA GLN A 123 8.99 20.11 -11.35
C GLN A 123 7.49 20.38 -11.53
N THR A 124 6.92 21.27 -10.70
CA THR A 124 5.49 21.59 -10.75
C THR A 124 5.13 22.26 -12.08
N GLY A 125 5.96 23.17 -12.57
CA GLY A 125 5.76 23.86 -13.85
C GLY A 125 5.77 22.90 -15.03
N ILE A 126 6.77 22.03 -15.10
CA ILE A 126 6.92 21.02 -16.16
C ILE A 126 5.73 20.05 -16.14
N LEU A 127 5.38 19.49 -14.98
CA LEU A 127 4.27 18.54 -14.89
C LEU A 127 2.94 19.23 -15.25
N SER A 128 2.73 20.46 -14.77
CA SER A 128 1.54 21.26 -15.11
C SER A 128 1.45 21.55 -16.61
N TYR A 129 2.57 21.86 -17.27
CA TYR A 129 2.62 22.05 -18.72
C TYR A 129 2.18 20.81 -19.47
N PHE A 130 2.75 19.64 -19.13
CA PHE A 130 2.42 18.39 -19.79
C PHE A 130 0.97 17.99 -19.57
N ILE A 131 0.42 18.20 -18.37
CA ILE A 131 -1.00 17.94 -18.08
C ILE A 131 -1.89 18.91 -18.88
N SER A 132 -1.61 20.21 -18.86
CA SER A 132 -2.36 21.21 -19.62
C SER A 132 -2.36 20.90 -21.12
N LYS A 133 -1.23 20.47 -21.68
CA LYS A 133 -1.15 20.09 -23.10
C LYS A 133 -1.83 18.76 -23.40
N ALA A 134 -1.70 17.76 -22.52
CA ALA A 134 -2.30 16.45 -22.70
C ALA A 134 -3.84 16.47 -22.60
N TYR A 135 -4.40 17.39 -21.79
CA TYR A 135 -5.82 17.40 -21.43
C TYR A 135 -6.49 18.79 -21.58
N GLY A 136 -5.88 19.71 -22.33
CA GLY A 136 -6.40 21.07 -22.54
C GLY A 136 -6.70 21.44 -24.00
N GLY A 137 -6.38 20.57 -24.97
CA GLY A 137 -6.28 20.94 -26.39
C GLY A 137 -7.20 20.22 -27.40
N THR A 138 -6.90 20.45 -28.68
CA THR A 138 -7.68 20.19 -29.91
C THR A 138 -7.32 18.89 -30.65
N ARG A 139 -6.54 17.97 -30.05
CA ARG A 139 -6.09 16.65 -30.59
C ARG A 139 -4.92 16.68 -31.58
N GLU A 140 -3.86 17.40 -31.27
CA GLU A 140 -2.61 17.38 -32.06
C GLU A 140 -1.62 16.25 -31.66
N GLU A 141 -0.61 15.99 -32.49
CA GLU A 141 0.41 14.94 -32.23
C GLU A 141 1.22 15.19 -30.95
N ILE A 142 1.49 16.45 -30.64
CA ILE A 142 2.21 16.86 -29.42
C ILE A 142 1.45 16.44 -28.16
N GLU A 143 0.12 16.48 -28.18
CA GLU A 143 -0.72 16.08 -27.04
C GLU A 143 -0.52 14.59 -26.70
N LYS A 144 -0.30 13.73 -27.71
CA LYS A 144 -0.02 12.29 -27.50
C LYS A 144 1.30 12.06 -26.78
N ILE A 145 2.31 12.87 -27.09
CA ILE A 145 3.62 12.81 -26.42
C ILE A 145 3.46 13.28 -24.98
N CYS A 146 2.80 14.43 -24.77
CA CYS A 146 2.51 14.95 -23.44
C CYS A 146 1.73 13.94 -22.59
N ALA A 147 0.70 13.31 -23.15
CA ALA A 147 -0.06 12.26 -22.47
C ALA A 147 0.80 11.03 -22.14
N SER A 148 1.78 10.69 -22.99
CA SER A 148 2.71 9.59 -22.74
C SER A 148 3.70 9.94 -21.62
N VAL A 149 4.20 11.18 -21.59
CA VAL A 149 5.03 11.69 -20.49
C VAL A 149 4.25 11.67 -19.18
N VAL A 150 3.04 12.21 -19.14
CA VAL A 150 2.19 12.21 -17.93
C VAL A 150 1.91 10.78 -17.45
N ARG A 151 1.60 9.86 -18.39
CA ARG A 151 1.42 8.43 -18.07
C ARG A 151 2.68 7.83 -17.46
N ALA A 152 3.86 8.10 -18.02
CA ALA A 152 5.12 7.59 -17.49
C ALA A 152 5.39 8.10 -16.07
N VAL A 153 5.25 9.42 -15.85
CA VAL A 153 5.46 10.05 -14.54
C VAL A 153 4.49 9.47 -13.49
N PHE A 154 3.20 9.33 -13.83
CA PHE A 154 2.22 8.76 -12.92
C PHE A 154 2.44 7.27 -12.67
N ARG A 155 2.79 6.50 -13.71
CA ARG A 155 3.13 5.08 -13.58
C ARG A 155 4.32 4.90 -12.63
N ASP A 156 5.38 5.67 -12.83
CA ASP A 156 6.59 5.57 -12.01
C ASP A 156 6.31 6.00 -10.55
N LEU A 157 5.40 6.97 -10.31
CA LEU A 157 4.86 7.27 -8.97
C LEU A 157 4.19 6.03 -8.36
N CYS A 158 3.34 5.34 -9.14
CA CYS A 158 2.58 4.18 -8.67
C CYS A 158 3.49 2.99 -8.31
N PHE A 159 4.66 2.88 -8.95
CA PHE A 159 5.65 1.84 -8.67
C PHE A 159 6.64 2.20 -7.56
N LEU A 160 6.55 3.38 -6.95
CA LEU A 160 7.36 3.69 -5.78
C LEU A 160 6.95 2.80 -4.60
N ARG A 161 7.95 2.18 -3.97
CA ARG A 161 7.79 1.40 -2.75
C ARG A 161 7.48 2.31 -1.56
N LYS A 162 6.88 1.78 -0.51
CA LYS A 162 6.56 2.54 0.72
C LYS A 162 7.79 3.27 1.30
N GLY A 163 8.95 2.62 1.32
CA GLY A 163 10.20 3.21 1.83
C GLY A 163 10.79 4.31 0.94
N ASP A 164 10.36 4.36 -0.31
CA ASP A 164 10.80 5.33 -1.31
C ASP A 164 9.91 6.58 -1.33
N ILE A 165 8.76 6.56 -0.66
CA ILE A 165 7.83 7.69 -0.68
C ILE A 165 8.17 8.65 0.44
N THR A 166 8.59 9.84 0.03
CA THR A 166 8.85 10.98 0.92
C THR A 166 7.87 12.10 0.61
N GLU A 167 7.69 13.02 1.55
CA GLU A 167 6.87 14.22 1.33
C GLU A 167 7.35 15.00 0.10
N GLY A 168 8.66 15.05 -0.14
CA GLY A 168 9.25 15.76 -1.28
C GLY A 168 8.96 15.09 -2.62
N ARG A 169 9.01 13.76 -2.70
CA ARG A 169 8.63 13.05 -3.95
C ARG A 169 7.14 13.21 -4.28
N MET A 170 6.29 13.38 -3.27
CA MET A 170 4.86 13.66 -3.47
C MET A 170 4.54 15.15 -3.64
N ALA A 171 5.45 16.05 -3.25
CA ALA A 171 5.21 17.49 -3.20
C ALA A 171 4.85 18.05 -4.57
N THR A 172 5.50 17.59 -5.64
CA THR A 172 5.19 18.01 -7.02
C THR A 172 3.73 17.71 -7.38
N PHE A 173 3.24 16.52 -7.04
CA PHE A 173 1.84 16.14 -7.30
C PHE A 173 0.88 16.98 -6.48
N PHE A 174 1.11 17.13 -5.17
CA PHE A 174 0.23 17.98 -4.34
C PHE A 174 0.24 19.46 -4.75
N SER A 175 1.35 19.92 -5.33
CA SER A 175 1.49 21.30 -5.82
C SER A 175 0.66 21.58 -7.07
N LEU A 176 0.25 20.55 -7.84
CA LEU A 176 -0.67 20.72 -8.98
C LEU A 176 -1.97 21.41 -8.59
N TRP A 177 -2.48 21.14 -7.39
CA TRP A 177 -3.70 21.75 -6.87
C TRP A 177 -3.52 23.19 -6.33
N LYS A 178 -2.28 23.67 -6.21
CA LYS A 178 -1.95 24.97 -5.63
C LYS A 178 -1.29 25.94 -6.61
N CYS A 179 -0.69 25.44 -7.69
CA CYS A 179 0.21 26.22 -8.55
C CYS A 179 -0.48 27.28 -9.42
N GLY A 180 -1.79 27.18 -9.65
CA GLY A 180 -2.53 28.11 -10.52
C GLY A 180 -2.20 28.04 -12.02
N LEU A 181 -1.23 27.20 -12.41
CA LEU A 181 -0.80 27.01 -13.81
C LEU A 181 -1.72 26.06 -14.60
N LEU A 182 -2.58 25.32 -13.90
CA LEU A 182 -3.37 24.24 -14.47
C LEU A 182 -4.86 24.59 -14.45
N GLU A 183 -5.50 24.51 -15.61
CA GLU A 183 -6.94 24.70 -15.73
C GLU A 183 -7.70 23.57 -15.01
N ARG A 184 -8.84 23.91 -14.40
CA ARG A 184 -9.67 22.91 -13.67
C ARG A 184 -10.11 21.75 -14.56
N LYS A 185 -10.38 22.02 -15.85
CA LYS A 185 -10.81 21.01 -16.82
C LYS A 185 -9.70 19.97 -17.05
N SER A 186 -8.49 20.44 -17.38
CA SER A 186 -7.33 19.57 -17.60
C SER A 186 -6.95 18.78 -16.35
N LEU A 187 -7.02 19.41 -15.17
CA LEU A 187 -6.82 18.71 -13.90
C LEU A 187 -7.85 17.60 -13.68
N HIS A 188 -9.12 17.87 -13.96
CA HIS A 188 -10.20 16.87 -13.83
C HIS A 188 -10.02 15.70 -14.80
N GLU A 189 -9.70 15.97 -16.06
CA GLU A 189 -9.43 14.95 -17.08
C GLU A 189 -8.20 14.09 -16.72
N PHE A 190 -7.13 14.72 -16.22
CA PHE A 190 -5.98 14.00 -15.68
C PHE A 190 -6.34 13.12 -14.49
N CYS A 191 -7.11 13.63 -13.53
CA CYS A 191 -7.53 12.83 -12.36
C CYS A 191 -8.35 11.60 -12.78
N ASN A 192 -9.23 11.75 -13.76
CA ASN A 192 -10.02 10.65 -14.30
C ASN A 192 -9.12 9.60 -14.98
N PHE A 193 -8.18 10.06 -15.81
CA PHE A 193 -7.18 9.19 -16.43
C PHE A 193 -6.31 8.46 -15.40
N ALA A 194 -5.74 9.20 -14.44
CA ALA A 194 -4.86 8.66 -13.41
C ALA A 194 -5.56 7.57 -12.60
N LEU A 195 -6.81 7.80 -12.20
CA LEU A 195 -7.59 6.81 -11.44
C LEU A 195 -7.84 5.54 -12.26
N GLN A 196 -8.18 5.67 -13.55
CA GLN A 196 -8.34 4.52 -14.45
C GLN A 196 -7.04 3.74 -14.64
N GLN A 197 -5.90 4.42 -14.83
CA GLN A 197 -4.61 3.75 -14.99
C GLN A 197 -4.17 3.05 -13.72
N PHE A 198 -4.41 3.67 -12.57
CA PHE A 198 -4.07 3.10 -11.26
C PHE A 198 -4.74 1.73 -11.05
N MET A 199 -5.99 1.56 -11.48
CA MET A 199 -6.72 0.29 -11.36
C MET A 199 -6.44 -0.72 -12.48
N LYS A 200 -5.55 -0.41 -13.45
CA LYS A 200 -5.25 -1.27 -14.60
C LYS A 200 -3.94 -2.05 -14.45
N GLU A 201 -2.87 -1.44 -13.96
CA GLU A 201 -1.54 -2.06 -13.94
C GLU A 201 -0.87 -1.98 -12.56
N PRO A 202 -0.10 -3.01 -12.15
CA PRO A 202 0.01 -4.35 -12.77
C PRO A 202 -1.28 -5.17 -12.65
N ILE A 203 -1.38 -6.29 -13.39
CA ILE A 203 -2.54 -7.19 -13.29
C ILE A 203 -2.44 -7.97 -11.97
N ILE A 204 -3.40 -7.77 -11.07
CA ILE A 204 -3.49 -8.39 -9.75
C ILE A 204 -4.91 -8.92 -9.54
N THR A 205 -5.03 -10.18 -9.13
CA THR A 205 -6.31 -10.89 -8.98
C THR A 205 -7.10 -10.46 -7.74
N ILE A 206 -8.40 -10.75 -7.71
CA ILE A 206 -9.26 -10.49 -6.53
C ILE A 206 -8.76 -11.22 -5.29
N VAL A 207 -8.25 -12.45 -5.47
CA VAL A 207 -7.75 -13.28 -4.37
C VAL A 207 -6.51 -12.67 -3.73
N GLU A 208 -5.59 -12.14 -4.54
CA GLU A 208 -4.41 -11.41 -4.05
C GLU A 208 -4.84 -10.14 -3.30
N ALA A 209 -5.80 -9.39 -3.85
CA ALA A 209 -6.34 -8.19 -3.20
C ALA A 209 -6.99 -8.48 -1.83
N ILE A 210 -7.71 -9.61 -1.73
CA ILE A 210 -8.28 -10.10 -0.47
C ILE A 210 -7.19 -10.28 0.60
N ALA A 211 -6.04 -10.84 0.22
CA ALA A 211 -4.96 -11.16 1.15
C ALA A 211 -4.25 -9.93 1.74
N VAL A 212 -4.43 -8.74 1.15
CA VAL A 212 -3.77 -7.50 1.61
C VAL A 212 -4.75 -6.46 2.17
N GLN A 213 -6.06 -6.74 2.27
CA GLN A 213 -7.03 -5.74 2.79
C GLN A 213 -6.72 -5.29 4.23
N GLU A 214 -6.08 -6.14 5.04
CA GLU A 214 -5.67 -5.79 6.40
C GLU A 214 -4.59 -4.69 6.45
N ASN A 215 -3.78 -4.57 5.39
CA ASN A 215 -2.74 -3.55 5.24
C ASN A 215 -3.29 -2.13 5.23
N CYS A 216 -4.58 -1.96 4.92
CA CYS A 216 -5.27 -0.69 4.86
C CYS A 216 -5.08 0.18 6.11
N LYS A 217 -5.01 -0.44 7.30
CA LYS A 217 -4.87 0.28 8.57
C LYS A 217 -3.47 0.86 8.79
N ASN A 218 -2.44 0.19 8.27
CA ASN A 218 -1.04 0.54 8.51
C ASN A 218 -0.42 1.35 7.36
N LEU A 219 -1.23 1.69 6.33
CA LEU A 219 -0.79 2.31 5.08
C LEU A 219 0.43 1.56 4.51
N GLU A 220 0.41 0.23 4.60
CA GLU A 220 1.35 -0.64 3.90
C GLU A 220 0.97 -0.76 2.43
N GLU A 221 1.88 -1.26 1.58
CA GLU A 221 1.59 -1.41 0.16
C GLU A 221 0.32 -2.24 -0.04
N PRO A 222 -0.60 -1.82 -0.94
CA PRO A 222 -0.58 -0.66 -1.86
C PRO A 222 -1.12 0.69 -1.28
N PHE A 223 -1.53 0.73 -0.01
CA PHE A 223 -2.21 1.88 0.63
C PHE A 223 -1.28 3.06 0.95
N HIS A 224 0.03 2.96 0.71
CA HIS A 224 0.94 4.09 0.87
C HIS A 224 0.64 5.24 -0.09
N LEU A 225 -0.05 4.98 -1.22
CA LEU A 225 -0.50 6.01 -2.17
C LEU A 225 -1.85 6.63 -1.81
N THR A 226 -2.52 6.18 -0.74
CA THR A 226 -3.81 6.71 -0.30
C THR A 226 -3.87 8.25 -0.27
N PRO A 227 -2.85 8.99 0.21
CA PRO A 227 -2.88 10.46 0.19
C PRO A 227 -2.99 11.07 -1.21
N VAL A 228 -2.31 10.51 -2.20
CA VAL A 228 -2.38 10.96 -3.59
C VAL A 228 -3.73 10.61 -4.20
N ILE A 229 -4.17 9.36 -4.01
CA ILE A 229 -5.47 8.87 -4.50
C ILE A 229 -6.63 9.66 -3.88
N GLU A 230 -6.55 10.01 -2.60
CA GLU A 230 -7.52 10.87 -1.93
C GLU A 230 -7.65 12.24 -2.59
N LYS A 231 -6.53 12.83 -3.01
CA LYS A 231 -6.54 14.12 -3.71
C LYS A 231 -7.19 14.00 -5.10
N ILE A 232 -6.90 12.91 -5.82
CA ILE A 232 -7.51 12.60 -7.12
C ILE A 232 -9.03 12.40 -6.96
N VAL A 233 -9.47 11.55 -6.04
CA VAL A 233 -10.88 11.22 -5.81
C VAL A 233 -11.68 12.47 -5.39
N LYS A 234 -11.13 13.33 -4.52
CA LYS A 234 -11.78 14.60 -4.12
C LYS A 234 -11.91 15.62 -5.26
N THR A 235 -11.15 15.46 -6.33
CA THR A 235 -11.20 16.36 -7.50
C THR A 235 -12.29 15.94 -8.48
N LEU A 236 -12.64 14.65 -8.50
CA LEU A 236 -13.67 14.08 -9.36
C LEU A 236 -15.05 14.21 -8.70
N LYS A 237 -16.10 14.14 -9.53
CA LYS A 237 -17.47 14.01 -9.03
C LYS A 237 -17.70 12.60 -8.49
N SER A 238 -18.54 12.49 -7.46
CA SER A 238 -18.95 11.20 -6.87
C SER A 238 -19.43 10.21 -7.93
N ASP A 239 -20.28 10.67 -8.86
CA ASP A 239 -20.87 9.82 -9.90
C ASP A 239 -19.82 9.30 -10.89
N THR A 240 -18.78 10.10 -11.17
CA THR A 240 -17.67 9.68 -12.01
C THR A 240 -16.89 8.57 -11.33
N VAL A 241 -16.56 8.73 -10.04
CA VAL A 241 -15.85 7.69 -9.29
C VAL A 241 -16.71 6.44 -9.12
N ALA A 242 -18.01 6.59 -8.84
CA ALA A 242 -18.96 5.49 -8.78
C ALA A 242 -19.05 4.73 -10.09
N SER A 243 -19.11 5.41 -11.25
CA SER A 243 -19.11 4.76 -12.56
C SER A 243 -17.83 3.97 -12.86
N LEU A 244 -16.69 4.37 -12.29
CA LEU A 244 -15.43 3.65 -12.45
C LEU A 244 -15.34 2.42 -11.55
N LEU A 245 -15.91 2.49 -10.33
CA LEU A 245 -15.81 1.42 -9.32
C LEU A 245 -16.96 0.42 -9.35
N LEU A 246 -18.16 0.87 -9.71
CA LEU A 246 -19.43 0.16 -9.50
C LEU A 246 -20.17 -0.13 -10.81
N ASP A 247 -19.52 -0.01 -11.97
CA ASP A 247 -20.12 -0.44 -13.24
C ASP A 247 -20.00 -1.97 -13.39
N VAL A 248 -21.15 -2.62 -13.59
CA VAL A 248 -21.32 -4.08 -13.79
C VAL A 248 -20.55 -4.58 -15.01
N LYS A 249 -20.25 -3.70 -15.99
CA LYS A 249 -19.52 -4.04 -17.22
C LYS A 249 -18.00 -3.89 -17.13
N SER A 250 -17.44 -3.56 -15.96
CA SER A 250 -16.00 -3.25 -15.83
C SER A 250 -15.09 -4.46 -16.06
N GLY A 251 -14.81 -4.75 -17.34
CA GLY A 251 -13.64 -5.52 -17.79
C GLY A 251 -12.35 -4.68 -17.80
N ASP A 252 -12.44 -3.42 -17.35
CA ASP A 252 -11.34 -2.46 -17.30
C ASP A 252 -10.56 -2.49 -15.98
N ILE A 253 -11.02 -3.22 -14.96
CA ILE A 253 -10.29 -3.39 -13.69
C ILE A 253 -9.47 -4.67 -13.78
N SER A 254 -8.16 -4.51 -13.78
CA SER A 254 -7.21 -5.62 -13.76
C SER A 254 -6.30 -5.61 -12.54
N ASN A 255 -6.27 -4.52 -11.76
CA ASN A 255 -5.57 -4.44 -10.49
C ASN A 255 -6.57 -4.31 -9.32
N TRP A 256 -6.92 -5.45 -8.71
CA TRP A 256 -7.88 -5.48 -7.61
C TRP A 256 -7.30 -4.94 -6.29
N GLU A 257 -5.99 -4.92 -6.11
CA GLU A 257 -5.34 -4.28 -4.95
C GLU A 257 -5.55 -2.76 -4.98
N ASN A 258 -5.24 -2.14 -6.11
CA ASN A 258 -5.45 -0.71 -6.31
C ASN A 258 -6.94 -0.34 -6.32
N TYR A 259 -7.82 -1.24 -6.81
CA TYR A 259 -9.26 -1.07 -6.65
C TYR A 259 -9.66 -0.89 -5.18
N VAL A 260 -9.11 -1.71 -4.27
CA VAL A 260 -9.40 -1.61 -2.83
C VAL A 260 -8.93 -0.27 -2.26
N VAL A 261 -7.76 0.24 -2.66
CA VAL A 261 -7.27 1.57 -2.25
C VAL A 261 -8.25 2.68 -2.68
N VAL A 262 -8.72 2.63 -3.92
CA VAL A 262 -9.68 3.62 -4.43
C VAL A 262 -11.02 3.50 -3.73
N LEU A 263 -11.52 2.27 -3.52
CA LEU A 263 -12.77 2.01 -2.81
C LEU A 263 -12.70 2.51 -1.36
N ASP A 264 -11.60 2.28 -0.66
CA ASP A 264 -11.34 2.77 0.69
C ASP A 264 -11.44 4.30 0.76
N VAL A 265 -10.70 4.98 -0.13
CA VAL A 265 -10.74 6.44 -0.25
C VAL A 265 -12.15 6.92 -0.58
N PHE A 266 -12.85 6.25 -1.49
CA PHE A 266 -14.18 6.66 -1.92
C PHE A 266 -15.19 6.60 -0.78
N ILE A 267 -15.19 5.51 0.01
CA ILE A 267 -16.04 5.35 1.20
C ILE A 267 -15.73 6.43 2.24
N LYS A 268 -14.44 6.72 2.49
CA LYS A 268 -14.02 7.74 3.47
C LYS A 268 -14.41 9.15 3.07
N THR A 269 -14.35 9.46 1.77
CA THR A 269 -14.56 10.81 1.25
C THR A 269 -16.01 11.12 0.92
N HIS A 270 -16.84 10.13 0.60
CA HIS A 270 -18.21 10.30 0.14
C HIS A 270 -19.18 9.43 0.95
N LYS A 271 -19.71 9.96 2.07
CA LYS A 271 -20.58 9.17 2.97
C LYS A 271 -21.89 8.69 2.32
N GLU A 272 -22.38 9.40 1.31
CA GLU A 272 -23.64 9.10 0.61
C GLU A 272 -23.56 7.85 -0.29
N VAL A 273 -22.35 7.37 -0.56
CA VAL A 273 -22.06 6.24 -1.45
C VAL A 273 -22.52 4.89 -0.89
N SER A 274 -22.79 4.78 0.43
CA SER A 274 -23.20 3.52 1.05
C SER A 274 -24.43 2.89 0.37
N VAL A 275 -25.37 3.73 -0.11
CA VAL A 275 -26.56 3.27 -0.83
C VAL A 275 -26.18 2.67 -2.19
N SER A 276 -25.39 3.38 -2.99
CA SER A 276 -24.94 2.91 -4.31
C SER A 276 -24.11 1.63 -4.22
N ILE A 277 -23.23 1.52 -3.21
CA ILE A 277 -22.49 0.27 -2.96
C ILE A 277 -23.45 -0.86 -2.61
N SER A 278 -24.43 -0.61 -1.73
CA SER A 278 -25.41 -1.64 -1.32
C SER A 278 -26.25 -2.12 -2.51
N GLU A 279 -26.70 -1.21 -3.37
CA GLU A 279 -27.44 -1.54 -4.60
C GLU A 279 -26.59 -2.38 -5.56
N TYR A 280 -25.35 -1.95 -5.81
CA TYR A 280 -24.41 -2.67 -6.67
C TYR A 280 -24.09 -4.07 -6.13
N VAL A 281 -23.82 -4.20 -4.83
CA VAL A 281 -23.61 -5.49 -4.16
C VAL A 281 -24.83 -6.40 -4.32
N SER A 282 -26.04 -5.86 -4.18
CA SER A 282 -27.27 -6.63 -4.31
C SER A 282 -27.47 -7.16 -5.74
N GLU A 283 -27.15 -6.34 -6.75
CA GLU A 283 -27.16 -6.76 -8.16
C GLU A 283 -26.09 -7.82 -8.45
N LEU A 284 -24.87 -7.65 -7.94
CA LEU A 284 -23.80 -8.63 -8.08
C LEU A 284 -24.16 -9.96 -7.44
N ILE A 285 -24.71 -9.97 -6.22
CA ILE A 285 -25.19 -11.20 -5.55
C ILE A 285 -26.24 -11.89 -6.41
N LYS A 286 -27.25 -11.14 -6.89
CA LYS A 286 -28.30 -11.70 -7.73
C LYS A 286 -27.71 -12.33 -9.00
N SER A 287 -26.85 -11.61 -9.72
CA SER A 287 -26.22 -12.10 -10.94
C SER A 287 -25.28 -13.30 -10.69
N SER A 288 -24.56 -13.32 -9.55
CA SER A 288 -23.66 -14.41 -9.21
C SER A 288 -24.40 -15.71 -9.00
N PHE A 289 -25.53 -15.68 -8.28
CA PHE A 289 -26.34 -16.89 -8.06
C PHE A 289 -27.14 -17.31 -9.29
N GLN A 290 -27.61 -16.37 -10.11
CA GLN A 290 -28.33 -16.70 -11.35
C GLN A 290 -27.44 -17.38 -12.39
N CYS A 291 -26.17 -16.95 -12.50
CA CYS A 291 -25.24 -17.44 -13.52
C CYS A 291 -24.14 -18.36 -12.97
N SER A 292 -24.16 -18.69 -11.67
CA SER A 292 -23.04 -19.35 -10.96
C SER A 292 -21.70 -18.65 -11.22
N ASN A 293 -21.70 -17.32 -11.26
CA ASN A 293 -20.52 -16.51 -11.56
C ASN A 293 -19.70 -16.28 -10.28
N GLN A 294 -18.65 -17.08 -10.12
CA GLN A 294 -17.72 -17.00 -8.99
C GLN A 294 -17.04 -15.63 -8.88
N SER A 295 -16.58 -15.04 -10.00
CA SER A 295 -15.89 -13.74 -9.98
C SER A 295 -16.76 -12.62 -9.39
N ASN A 296 -18.05 -12.58 -9.74
CA ASN A 296 -18.96 -11.59 -9.16
C ASN A 296 -19.14 -11.78 -7.65
N LEU A 297 -19.20 -13.03 -7.18
CA LEU A 297 -19.33 -13.31 -5.76
C LEU A 297 -18.04 -12.97 -4.98
N GLU A 298 -16.86 -13.20 -5.57
CA GLU A 298 -15.58 -12.77 -5.01
C GLU A 298 -15.51 -11.24 -4.88
N LYS A 299 -15.94 -10.49 -5.91
CA LYS A 299 -16.04 -9.02 -5.86
C LYS A 299 -16.92 -8.54 -4.71
N VAL A 300 -18.09 -9.18 -4.54
CA VAL A 300 -19.01 -8.86 -3.44
C VAL A 300 -18.33 -9.02 -2.08
N LEU A 301 -17.61 -10.12 -1.88
CA LEU A 301 -16.90 -10.39 -0.63
C LEU A 301 -15.76 -9.39 -0.40
N LEU A 302 -14.99 -9.06 -1.44
CA LEU A 302 -13.93 -8.03 -1.39
C LEU A 302 -14.51 -6.67 -0.96
N ILE A 303 -15.59 -6.21 -1.61
CA ILE A 303 -16.27 -4.94 -1.32
C ILE A 303 -16.83 -4.95 0.10
N GLY A 304 -17.51 -6.02 0.50
CA GLY A 304 -18.09 -6.15 1.83
C GLY A 304 -17.09 -6.06 2.96
N ARG A 305 -15.92 -6.70 2.78
CA ARG A 305 -14.78 -6.58 3.71
C ARG A 305 -14.29 -5.14 3.79
N GLN A 306 -14.15 -4.45 2.65
CA GLN A 306 -13.68 -3.07 2.65
C GLN A 306 -14.67 -2.10 3.32
N VAL A 307 -15.98 -2.31 3.10
CA VAL A 307 -17.03 -1.56 3.79
C VAL A 307 -16.98 -1.81 5.31
N ALA A 308 -16.80 -3.06 5.73
CA ALA A 308 -16.69 -3.39 7.15
C ALA A 308 -15.43 -2.79 7.81
N LEU A 309 -14.30 -2.76 7.11
CA LEU A 309 -13.06 -2.12 7.57
C LEU A 309 -13.21 -0.61 7.78
N ASN A 310 -14.12 0.03 7.05
CA ASN A 310 -14.42 1.45 7.15
C ASN A 310 -15.56 1.78 8.13
N SER A 311 -16.08 0.78 8.84
CA SER A 311 -17.12 1.01 9.85
C SER A 311 -16.52 1.57 11.16
N CYS A 312 -17.38 2.19 11.97
CA CYS A 312 -17.01 2.60 13.33
C CYS A 312 -16.96 1.42 14.32
N GLU A 313 -17.49 0.25 13.95
CA GLU A 313 -17.52 -0.95 14.79
C GLU A 313 -16.20 -1.74 14.64
N LEU A 314 -15.91 -2.65 15.58
CA LEU A 314 -14.79 -3.58 15.40
C LEU A 314 -15.04 -4.45 14.16
N PHE A 315 -13.99 -4.63 13.35
CA PHE A 315 -14.09 -5.31 12.06
C PHE A 315 -14.88 -6.64 12.08
N PRO A 316 -14.64 -7.59 13.02
CA PRO A 316 -15.37 -8.85 13.03
C PRO A 316 -16.88 -8.67 13.24
N VAL A 317 -17.27 -7.70 14.06
CA VAL A 317 -18.67 -7.36 14.34
C VAL A 317 -19.32 -6.75 13.09
N ALA A 318 -18.63 -5.78 12.49
CA ALA A 318 -19.10 -5.07 11.31
C ALA A 318 -19.25 -5.99 10.10
N TYR A 319 -18.25 -6.84 9.85
CA TYR A 319 -18.24 -7.76 8.72
C TYR A 319 -19.31 -8.84 8.87
N LYS A 320 -19.46 -9.39 10.08
CA LYS A 320 -20.55 -10.34 10.38
C LYS A 320 -21.92 -9.69 10.15
N LYS A 321 -22.13 -8.47 10.65
CA LYS A 321 -23.38 -7.72 10.43
C LYS A 321 -23.65 -7.52 8.94
N TRP A 322 -22.65 -7.07 8.19
CA TRP A 322 -22.73 -6.90 6.74
C TRP A 322 -23.10 -8.21 6.02
N LEU A 323 -22.41 -9.31 6.35
CA LEU A 323 -22.69 -10.63 5.77
C LEU A 323 -24.13 -11.07 6.04
N MET A 324 -24.59 -10.95 7.29
CA MET A 324 -25.96 -11.30 7.67
C MET A 324 -27.01 -10.42 6.98
N THR A 325 -26.68 -9.16 6.68
CA THR A 325 -27.59 -8.24 5.96
C THR A 325 -27.71 -8.59 4.49
N HIS A 326 -26.60 -8.76 3.78
CA HIS A 326 -26.60 -8.94 2.33
C HIS A 326 -26.83 -10.38 1.88
N PHE A 327 -26.41 -11.36 2.70
CA PHE A 327 -26.57 -12.77 2.40
C PHE A 327 -27.72 -13.42 3.16
N LYS A 328 -28.59 -12.68 3.85
CA LYS A 328 -29.69 -13.26 4.66
C LYS A 328 -30.49 -14.35 3.94
N ASP A 329 -30.86 -14.09 2.69
CA ASP A 329 -31.65 -15.02 1.88
C ASP A 329 -30.79 -16.22 1.45
N CYS A 330 -29.49 -15.99 1.21
CA CYS A 330 -28.49 -17.02 0.91
C CYS A 330 -28.23 -17.94 2.13
N LEU A 331 -28.17 -17.39 3.34
CA LEU A 331 -27.97 -18.13 4.59
C LEU A 331 -29.13 -19.10 4.90
N ASN A 332 -30.30 -18.81 4.34
CA ASN A 332 -31.52 -19.63 4.47
C ASN A 332 -31.85 -20.42 3.18
N MET A 333 -30.85 -20.63 2.31
CA MET A 333 -31.03 -21.33 1.05
C MET A 333 -31.53 -22.77 1.22
N LYS A 334 -32.72 -23.03 0.69
CA LYS A 334 -33.22 -24.40 0.50
C LYS A 334 -32.75 -25.04 -0.80
N ASN A 335 -32.25 -24.24 -1.75
CA ASN A 335 -31.74 -24.72 -3.02
C ASN A 335 -30.31 -25.27 -2.85
N ALA A 336 -30.17 -26.59 -2.95
CA ALA A 336 -28.89 -27.28 -2.79
C ALA A 336 -27.82 -26.84 -3.81
N GLN A 337 -28.20 -26.49 -5.04
CA GLN A 337 -27.25 -26.04 -6.07
C GLN A 337 -26.67 -24.66 -5.71
N ALA A 338 -27.54 -23.72 -5.34
CA ALA A 338 -27.11 -22.38 -4.96
C ALA A 338 -26.26 -22.40 -3.68
N PHE A 339 -26.64 -23.24 -2.71
CA PHE A 339 -25.85 -23.46 -1.50
C PHE A 339 -24.48 -24.06 -1.82
N THR A 340 -24.43 -25.09 -2.67
CA THR A 340 -23.18 -25.73 -3.10
C THR A 340 -22.26 -24.73 -3.78
N PHE A 341 -22.78 -23.93 -4.71
CA PHE A 341 -22.03 -22.86 -5.38
C PHE A 341 -21.43 -21.87 -4.36
N PHE A 342 -22.25 -21.39 -3.41
CA PHE A 342 -21.76 -20.47 -2.38
C PHE A 342 -20.63 -21.07 -1.53
N ILE A 343 -20.82 -22.30 -1.04
CA ILE A 343 -19.81 -22.98 -0.22
C ILE A 343 -18.54 -23.27 -1.03
N GLN A 344 -18.63 -23.57 -2.32
CA GLN A 344 -17.46 -23.74 -3.18
C GLN A 344 -16.65 -22.44 -3.30
N VAL A 345 -17.30 -21.29 -3.53
CA VAL A 345 -16.61 -20.00 -3.60
C VAL A 345 -15.99 -19.63 -2.24
N MET A 346 -16.72 -19.82 -1.14
CA MET A 346 -16.16 -19.59 0.20
C MET A 346 -14.95 -20.48 0.46
N SER A 347 -15.05 -21.78 0.15
CA SER A 347 -13.95 -22.74 0.32
C SER A 347 -12.72 -22.39 -0.52
N TYR A 348 -12.93 -21.89 -1.74
CA TYR A 348 -11.85 -21.44 -2.62
C TYR A 348 -11.04 -20.28 -2.01
N LEU A 349 -11.69 -19.37 -1.27
CA LEU A 349 -11.03 -18.20 -0.67
C LEU A 349 -10.28 -18.50 0.64
N ILE A 350 -10.70 -19.51 1.42
CA ILE A 350 -10.13 -19.79 2.75
C ILE A 350 -8.60 -19.98 2.75
N PRO A 351 -7.96 -20.71 1.80
CA PRO A 351 -6.50 -20.88 1.80
C PRO A 351 -5.72 -19.57 1.72
N TYR A 352 -6.32 -18.52 1.16
CA TYR A 352 -5.71 -17.21 0.97
C TYR A 352 -6.04 -16.22 2.09
N GLU A 353 -6.96 -16.58 2.99
CA GLU A 353 -7.38 -15.71 4.07
C GLU A 353 -6.24 -15.49 5.07
N ARG A 354 -5.87 -14.24 5.34
CA ARG A 354 -4.84 -13.90 6.35
C ARG A 354 -5.46 -13.46 7.67
N ASN A 355 -6.70 -12.98 7.64
CA ASN A 355 -7.38 -12.51 8.82
C ASN A 355 -8.12 -13.64 9.53
N VAL A 356 -7.59 -14.09 10.67
CA VAL A 356 -8.17 -15.18 11.47
C VAL A 356 -9.62 -14.90 11.91
N ASP A 357 -10.01 -13.63 12.09
CA ASP A 357 -11.38 -13.29 12.49
C ASP A 357 -12.39 -13.59 11.37
N ILE A 358 -12.00 -13.40 10.10
CA ILE A 358 -12.85 -13.78 8.96
C ILE A 358 -13.08 -15.29 8.94
N VAL A 359 -12.02 -16.07 9.17
CA VAL A 359 -12.11 -17.54 9.22
C VAL A 359 -13.00 -17.99 10.39
N LYS A 360 -12.87 -17.34 11.57
CA LYS A 360 -13.69 -17.61 12.75
C LYS A 360 -15.17 -17.32 12.52
N ILE A 361 -15.50 -16.22 11.86
CA ILE A 361 -16.88 -15.89 11.48
C ILE A 361 -17.47 -17.04 10.64
N GLY A 362 -16.70 -17.63 9.73
CA GLY A 362 -17.16 -18.77 8.93
C GLY A 362 -17.58 -20.01 9.73
N LEU A 363 -17.06 -20.20 10.95
CA LEU A 363 -17.41 -21.32 11.84
C LEU A 363 -18.68 -21.08 12.65
N GLU A 364 -19.11 -19.84 12.77
CA GLU A 364 -20.36 -19.52 13.42
C GLU A 364 -21.49 -20.11 12.56
N ARG A 365 -22.35 -20.95 13.16
CA ARG A 365 -23.34 -21.77 12.45
C ARG A 365 -24.51 -20.92 11.91
N PHE A 366 -24.25 -20.11 10.90
CA PHE A 366 -25.24 -19.20 10.29
C PHE A 366 -26.16 -19.88 9.27
N PHE A 367 -25.70 -20.99 8.70
CA PHE A 367 -26.35 -21.60 7.54
C PHE A 367 -27.41 -22.63 7.94
N ASN A 368 -28.57 -22.56 7.28
CA ASN A 368 -29.50 -23.68 7.24
C ASN A 368 -29.09 -24.63 6.12
N VAL A 369 -28.29 -25.64 6.46
CA VAL A 369 -27.62 -26.51 5.48
C VAL A 369 -28.60 -27.55 4.91
N PRO A 370 -28.87 -27.57 3.58
CA PRO A 370 -29.66 -28.62 2.95
C PRO A 370 -29.08 -30.01 3.22
N GLN A 371 -29.94 -31.02 3.35
CA GLN A 371 -29.50 -32.37 3.73
C GLN A 371 -28.49 -32.96 2.72
N GLU A 372 -28.66 -32.67 1.43
CA GLU A 372 -27.74 -33.14 0.38
C GLU A 372 -26.37 -32.43 0.42
N CYS A 373 -26.28 -31.26 1.06
CA CYS A 373 -25.08 -30.44 1.12
C CYS A 373 -24.26 -30.65 2.39
N GLN A 374 -24.64 -31.58 3.27
CA GLN A 374 -23.96 -31.81 4.55
C GLN A 374 -22.49 -32.20 4.36
N SER A 375 -22.17 -33.02 3.36
CA SER A 375 -20.79 -33.45 3.09
C SER A 375 -19.89 -32.26 2.76
N ILE A 376 -20.25 -31.48 1.73
CA ILE A 376 -19.44 -30.33 1.30
C ILE A 376 -19.34 -29.25 2.39
N TYR A 377 -20.39 -29.08 3.19
CA TYR A 377 -20.35 -28.15 4.32
C TYR A 377 -19.39 -28.64 5.42
N ASN A 378 -19.36 -29.93 5.72
CA ASN A 378 -18.41 -30.49 6.68
C ASN A 378 -16.95 -30.36 6.21
N ASP A 379 -16.71 -30.51 4.91
CA ASP A 379 -15.38 -30.27 4.31
C ASP A 379 -14.97 -28.79 4.46
N TYR A 380 -15.89 -27.86 4.18
CA TYR A 380 -15.68 -26.43 4.41
C TYR A 380 -15.39 -26.10 5.89
N ILE A 381 -16.15 -26.66 6.83
CA ILE A 381 -15.90 -26.49 8.27
C ILE A 381 -14.53 -27.05 8.68
N THR A 382 -14.11 -28.17 8.09
CA THR A 382 -12.78 -28.74 8.34
C THR A 382 -11.70 -27.80 7.81
N LEU A 383 -11.86 -27.28 6.60
CA LEU A 383 -10.94 -26.31 6.01
C LEU A 383 -10.79 -25.04 6.86
N LEU A 384 -11.90 -24.49 7.38
CA LEU A 384 -11.87 -23.36 8.30
C LEU A 384 -11.09 -23.66 9.58
N LYS A 385 -11.31 -24.83 10.20
CA LYS A 385 -10.59 -25.23 11.42
C LYS A 385 -9.09 -25.36 11.16
N THR A 386 -8.70 -25.99 10.06
CA THR A 386 -7.30 -26.10 9.65
C THR A 386 -6.70 -24.71 9.45
N ARG A 387 -7.40 -23.81 8.74
CA ARG A 387 -6.88 -22.47 8.49
C ARG A 387 -6.74 -21.64 9.77
N ILE A 388 -7.63 -21.79 10.76
CA ILE A 388 -7.45 -21.16 12.08
C ILE A 388 -6.20 -21.67 12.76
N GLN A 389 -5.94 -22.98 12.70
CA GLN A 389 -4.72 -23.56 13.27
C GLN A 389 -3.46 -22.98 12.59
N ASP A 390 -3.48 -22.80 11.27
CA ASP A 390 -2.35 -22.23 10.52
C ASP A 390 -2.12 -20.74 10.82
N LEU A 391 -3.19 -19.95 11.02
CA LEU A 391 -3.12 -18.51 11.21
C LEU A 391 -2.95 -18.09 12.67
N GLU A 392 -3.41 -18.90 13.63
CA GLU A 392 -3.18 -18.58 15.04
C GLU A 392 -1.68 -18.67 15.30
N PRO A 393 -1.05 -17.59 15.81
CA PRO A 393 0.39 -17.60 15.99
C PRO A 393 0.76 -18.72 16.97
N HIS A 394 1.48 -19.73 16.47
CA HIS A 394 2.35 -20.56 17.29
C HIS A 394 3.56 -19.72 17.72
N SER A 395 3.33 -18.57 18.35
CA SER A 395 4.39 -17.89 19.09
C SER A 395 4.91 -18.89 20.11
N LEU A 396 6.23 -19.15 20.08
CA LEU A 396 6.88 -20.03 21.04
C LEU A 396 6.41 -19.63 22.44
N PRO A 397 5.83 -20.55 23.23
CA PRO A 397 5.25 -20.19 24.52
C PRO A 397 6.23 -19.43 25.42
N GLU A 398 7.54 -19.64 25.27
CA GLU A 398 8.60 -18.92 25.98
C GLU A 398 8.65 -17.41 25.70
N GLU A 399 8.53 -16.96 24.45
CA GLU A 399 8.55 -15.53 24.10
C GLU A 399 7.34 -14.80 24.68
N ILE A 400 6.18 -15.47 24.64
CA ILE A 400 4.95 -14.96 25.24
C ILE A 400 5.15 -14.85 26.76
N ILE A 401 5.66 -15.90 27.42
CA ILE A 401 5.89 -15.91 28.87
C ILE A 401 6.84 -14.78 29.26
N ASN A 402 7.94 -14.57 28.55
CA ASN A 402 8.89 -13.49 28.86
C ASN A 402 8.23 -12.10 28.76
N LYS A 403 7.44 -11.86 27.71
CA LYS A 403 6.71 -10.60 27.55
C LYS A 403 5.66 -10.41 28.65
N LEU A 404 4.97 -11.47 29.05
CA LEU A 404 3.97 -11.43 30.13
C LEU A 404 4.59 -11.18 31.49
N LEU A 405 5.72 -11.82 31.78
CA LEU A 405 6.45 -11.60 33.04
C LEU A 405 6.96 -10.16 33.11
N PHE A 406 7.41 -9.58 32.00
CA PHE A 406 7.78 -8.17 31.94
C PHE A 406 6.58 -7.24 32.26
N LEU A 407 5.43 -7.47 31.61
CA LEU A 407 4.20 -6.69 31.87
C LEU A 407 3.68 -6.87 33.30
N TYR A 408 3.81 -8.07 33.86
CA TYR A 408 3.42 -8.36 35.23
C TYR A 408 4.37 -7.71 36.25
N ALA A 409 5.68 -7.68 35.97
CA ALA A 409 6.65 -7.00 36.81
C ALA A 409 6.35 -5.50 36.93
N ASP A 410 5.93 -4.86 35.81
CA ASP A 410 5.61 -3.43 35.76
C ASP A 410 4.25 -3.11 36.42
N SER A 411 3.22 -3.93 36.13
CA SER A 411 1.84 -3.62 36.56
C SER A 411 1.39 -4.30 37.85
N GLY A 412 2.05 -5.38 38.27
CA GLY A 412 1.63 -6.24 39.37
C GLY A 412 0.27 -6.93 39.16
N LYS A 413 -0.27 -6.94 37.93
CA LYS A 413 -1.59 -7.49 37.60
C LYS A 413 -1.50 -8.46 36.44
N ILE A 414 -2.21 -9.59 36.52
CA ILE A 414 -2.32 -10.53 35.40
C ILE A 414 -2.94 -9.80 34.18
N PRO A 415 -2.27 -9.79 33.01
CA PRO A 415 -2.82 -9.18 31.81
C PRO A 415 -4.17 -9.78 31.42
N ALA A 416 -5.14 -8.93 31.05
CA ALA A 416 -6.51 -9.35 30.72
C ALA A 416 -6.55 -10.42 29.61
N TYR A 417 -5.65 -10.31 28.63
CA TYR A 417 -5.51 -11.28 27.55
C TYR A 417 -5.22 -12.72 28.04
N ILE A 418 -4.48 -12.90 29.15
CA ILE A 418 -4.22 -14.24 29.69
C ILE A 418 -5.46 -14.84 30.34
N MET A 419 -6.25 -14.00 31.01
CA MET A 419 -7.53 -14.42 31.56
C MET A 419 -8.48 -14.84 30.44
N GLU A 420 -8.47 -14.10 29.33
CA GLU A 420 -9.25 -14.41 28.13
C GLU A 420 -8.78 -15.71 27.45
N ILE A 421 -7.48 -15.89 27.21
CA ILE A 421 -6.92 -17.15 26.66
C ILE A 421 -7.29 -18.35 27.53
N SER A 422 -7.19 -18.23 28.86
CA SER A 422 -7.50 -19.33 29.78
C SER A 422 -8.96 -19.82 29.66
N PHE A 423 -9.85 -18.95 29.18
CA PHE A 423 -11.26 -19.24 28.98
C PHE A 423 -11.57 -19.64 27.52
N MET A 424 -11.08 -18.86 26.56
CA MET A 424 -11.40 -18.99 25.14
C MET A 424 -10.57 -20.08 24.43
N ARG A 425 -9.35 -20.36 24.90
CA ARG A 425 -8.41 -21.32 24.30
C ARG A 425 -7.87 -22.30 25.34
N LYS A 426 -8.78 -22.97 26.06
CA LYS A 426 -8.44 -23.87 27.17
C LYS A 426 -7.43 -24.97 26.79
N HIS A 427 -7.52 -25.54 25.60
CA HIS A 427 -6.60 -26.59 25.14
C HIS A 427 -5.15 -26.06 25.02
N TYR A 428 -4.95 -24.96 24.29
CA TYR A 428 -3.65 -24.29 24.17
C TYR A 428 -3.11 -23.87 25.55
N PHE A 429 -3.97 -23.28 26.38
CA PHE A 429 -3.56 -22.83 27.71
C PHE A 429 -3.03 -23.98 28.57
N LEU A 430 -3.72 -25.13 28.58
CA LEU A 430 -3.33 -26.28 29.40
C LEU A 430 -2.17 -27.10 28.81
N ASN A 431 -2.08 -27.22 27.49
CA ASN A 431 -1.16 -28.15 26.84
C ASN A 431 0.10 -27.50 26.27
N GLU A 432 0.11 -26.19 26.07
CA GLU A 432 1.25 -25.47 25.48
C GLU A 432 1.74 -24.36 26.41
N PHE A 433 0.83 -23.50 26.90
CA PHE A 433 1.22 -22.38 27.76
C PHE A 433 1.65 -22.82 29.17
N LEU A 434 0.81 -23.56 29.89
CA LEU A 434 1.11 -23.98 31.27
C LEU A 434 2.34 -24.88 31.38
N PRO A 435 2.59 -25.88 30.51
CA PRO A 435 3.78 -26.71 30.60
C PRO A 435 5.08 -25.91 30.47
N VAL A 436 5.10 -24.89 29.61
CA VAL A 436 6.27 -24.02 29.47
C VAL A 436 6.38 -23.05 30.65
N LEU A 437 5.26 -22.48 31.14
CA LEU A 437 5.28 -21.62 32.33
C LEU A 437 5.76 -22.38 33.58
N LEU A 438 5.32 -23.63 33.74
CA LEU A 438 5.62 -24.54 34.85
C LEU A 438 6.82 -25.46 34.56
N THR A 439 7.78 -25.01 33.74
CA THR A 439 9.04 -25.75 33.55
C THR A 439 9.77 -25.85 34.89
N PRO A 440 10.13 -27.07 35.36
CA PRO A 440 10.82 -27.27 36.62
C PRO A 440 12.10 -26.45 36.72
N ARG A 441 12.32 -25.84 37.89
CA ARG A 441 13.46 -24.95 38.16
C ARG A 441 13.77 -24.89 39.64
N VAL A 442 14.97 -24.44 40.00
CA VAL A 442 15.28 -24.10 41.39
C VAL A 442 14.56 -22.79 41.74
N VAL A 443 13.56 -22.89 42.62
CA VAL A 443 12.78 -21.72 43.06
C VAL A 443 13.62 -20.92 44.07
N PRO A 444 13.84 -19.62 43.85
CA PRO A 444 14.62 -18.81 44.78
C PRO A 444 13.93 -18.67 46.14
N THR A 445 14.72 -18.49 47.21
CA THR A 445 14.19 -18.30 48.58
C THR A 445 13.23 -17.11 48.69
N PHE A 446 13.44 -16.07 47.88
CA PHE A 446 12.52 -14.96 47.72
C PHE A 446 11.77 -15.11 46.39
N PRO A 447 10.42 -15.13 46.38
CA PRO A 447 9.64 -15.32 45.18
C PRO A 447 9.98 -14.29 44.09
N ASP A 448 10.46 -14.77 42.95
CA ASP A 448 10.71 -13.93 41.78
C ASP A 448 9.40 -13.62 41.03
N VAL A 449 9.49 -12.81 39.97
CA VAL A 449 8.33 -12.37 39.19
C VAL A 449 7.53 -13.56 38.65
N ARG A 450 8.24 -14.60 38.18
CA ARG A 450 7.63 -15.82 37.65
C ARG A 450 6.87 -16.59 38.72
N GLU A 451 7.44 -16.69 39.92
CA GLU A 451 6.81 -17.37 41.04
C GLU A 451 5.54 -16.66 41.51
N LYS A 452 5.60 -15.33 41.65
CA LYS A 452 4.44 -14.50 42.01
C LYS A 452 3.33 -14.62 40.98
N PHE A 453 3.68 -14.63 39.70
CA PHE A 453 2.73 -14.78 38.60
C PHE A 453 2.03 -16.16 38.62
N ILE A 454 2.78 -17.24 38.86
CA ILE A 454 2.25 -18.61 38.96
C ILE A 454 1.28 -18.71 40.16
N GLU A 455 1.66 -18.19 41.32
CA GLU A 455 0.82 -18.20 42.52
C GLU A 455 -0.48 -17.42 42.33
N GLU A 456 -0.42 -16.25 41.68
CA GLU A 456 -1.64 -15.48 41.40
C GLU A 456 -2.56 -16.23 40.42
N LEU A 457 -2.02 -16.85 39.38
CA LEU A 457 -2.82 -17.68 38.45
C LEU A 457 -3.44 -18.90 39.14
N TYR A 458 -2.72 -19.53 40.06
CA TYR A 458 -3.25 -20.63 40.86
C TYR A 458 -4.38 -20.16 41.79
N SER A 459 -4.19 -19.05 42.50
CA SER A 459 -5.21 -18.47 43.39
C SER A 459 -6.51 -18.10 42.66
N LYS A 460 -6.43 -17.73 41.37
CA LYS A 460 -7.59 -17.46 40.50
C LYS A 460 -8.18 -18.70 39.83
N GLY A 461 -7.73 -19.90 40.21
CA GLY A 461 -8.24 -21.17 39.69
C GLY A 461 -7.91 -21.43 38.22
N LYS A 462 -6.86 -20.78 37.68
CA LYS A 462 -6.46 -20.96 36.27
C LYS A 462 -5.52 -22.16 36.09
N ILE A 463 -4.74 -22.50 37.11
CA ILE A 463 -3.85 -23.66 37.10
C ILE A 463 -4.55 -24.82 37.82
N PRO A 464 -4.74 -25.99 37.19
CA PRO A 464 -5.28 -27.16 37.88
C PRO A 464 -4.37 -27.59 39.04
N SER A 465 -4.94 -27.92 40.21
CA SER A 465 -4.17 -28.30 41.40
C SER A 465 -3.20 -29.45 41.17
N VAL A 466 -3.57 -30.42 40.31
CA VAL A 466 -2.71 -31.55 39.94
C VAL A 466 -1.43 -31.07 39.22
N MET A 467 -1.55 -30.12 38.29
CA MET A 467 -0.39 -29.56 37.58
C MET A 467 0.49 -28.73 38.52
N PHE A 468 -0.12 -27.93 39.39
CA PHE A 468 0.61 -27.09 40.35
C PHE A 468 1.40 -27.95 41.36
N GLN A 469 0.78 -29.00 41.91
CA GLN A 469 1.46 -29.93 42.82
C GLN A 469 2.62 -30.65 42.13
N LYS A 470 2.41 -31.13 40.89
CA LYS A 470 3.47 -31.78 40.11
C LYS A 470 4.66 -30.84 39.87
N TYR A 471 4.40 -29.57 39.54
CA TYR A 471 5.44 -28.53 39.40
C TYR A 471 6.20 -28.33 40.72
N ARG A 472 5.50 -28.18 41.85
CA ARG A 472 6.13 -28.02 43.17
C ARG A 472 7.06 -29.18 43.52
N THR A 473 6.61 -30.42 43.33
CA THR A 473 7.43 -31.60 43.57
C THR A 473 8.68 -31.60 42.68
N ALA A 474 8.53 -31.34 41.37
CA ALA A 474 9.65 -31.30 40.45
C ALA A 474 10.68 -30.19 40.76
N CYS A 475 10.22 -29.01 41.20
CA CYS A 475 11.13 -27.94 41.62
C CYS A 475 11.91 -28.29 42.89
N ASN A 476 11.28 -28.98 43.84
CA ASN A 476 11.96 -29.46 45.06
C ASN A 476 13.01 -30.53 44.70
N GLU A 477 12.72 -31.42 43.75
CA GLU A 477 13.69 -32.39 43.24
C GLU A 477 14.89 -31.69 42.58
N GLU A 478 14.67 -30.67 41.75
CA GLU A 478 15.76 -29.87 41.16
C GLU A 478 16.61 -29.15 42.22
N GLN A 479 15.97 -28.62 43.28
CA GLN A 479 16.69 -28.02 44.41
C GLN A 479 17.54 -29.06 45.16
N GLN A 480 17.01 -30.27 45.39
CA GLN A 480 17.75 -31.36 46.02
C GLN A 480 18.92 -31.85 45.16
N LYS A 481 18.75 -31.94 43.83
CA LYS A 481 19.84 -32.27 42.90
C LYS A 481 20.97 -31.24 42.96
N LEU A 482 20.64 -29.95 43.01
CA LEU A 482 21.63 -28.88 43.15
C LEU A 482 22.42 -29.03 44.47
N LEU A 483 21.72 -29.26 45.58
CA LEU A 483 22.34 -29.45 46.90
C LEU A 483 23.22 -30.71 46.96
N ALA A 484 22.78 -31.81 46.34
CA ALA A 484 23.55 -33.05 46.26
C ALA A 484 24.81 -32.91 45.38
N GLY A 485 24.73 -32.12 44.30
CA GLY A 485 25.89 -31.77 43.46
C GLY A 485 26.92 -30.93 44.21
N MET A 486 26.47 -29.93 44.98
CA MET A 486 27.36 -29.10 45.81
C MET A 486 28.03 -29.88 46.96
N THR A 487 27.38 -30.92 47.50
CA THR A 487 28.02 -31.79 48.50
C THR A 487 29.09 -32.71 47.91
N ALA A 488 29.04 -33.05 46.62
CA ALA A 488 30.04 -33.90 46.00
C ALA A 488 31.36 -33.15 45.70
N GLU A 489 31.30 -31.85 45.44
CA GLU A 489 32.49 -31.01 45.20
C GLU A 489 33.23 -30.62 46.49
N CYS A 490 32.56 -30.65 47.65
CA CYS A 490 33.20 -30.37 48.95
C CYS A 490 34.00 -31.54 49.55
N PHE A 491 34.00 -32.72 48.92
CA PHE A 491 34.73 -33.91 49.39
C PHE A 491 35.91 -34.32 48.48
N THR A 492 36.32 -33.49 47.53
CA THR A 492 37.47 -33.80 46.64
C THR A 492 38.77 -33.09 46.97
N ASP A 493 38.83 -32.27 48.02
CA ASP A 493 40.04 -31.52 48.42
C ASP A 493 40.58 -31.89 49.82
N GLU A 494 40.40 -33.13 50.28
CA GLU A 494 41.20 -33.70 51.36
C GLU A 494 41.36 -35.22 51.14
N ASP A 495 42.32 -35.60 50.30
CA ASP A 495 43.23 -36.72 50.58
C ASP A 495 44.31 -36.84 49.49
N SER A 496 45.52 -36.43 49.89
CA SER A 496 46.82 -37.10 49.71
C SER A 496 47.34 -37.44 48.30
#